data_AF-A0AAD5W968-F1
#
_entry.id   AF-A0AAD5W968-F1
#
_cell.length_a   1.000
_cell.length_b   1.000
_cell.length_c   1.000
_cell.angle_alpha   90.00
_cell.angle_beta   90.00
_cell.angle_gamma   90.00
#
_symmetry.space_group_name_H-M   'P 1'
#
loop_
_entity.id
_entity.type
_entity.pdbx_description
1 polymer ?
#
loop_
_entity_poly.entity_id
_entity_poly.type
_entity_poly.pdbx_seq_one_letter_code
_entity_poly.pdbx_strand_id
1 'polypeptide(L)'
;MATSPNHEQIDRLSSLPDELLVIILSFLPISTAARTSVLSRRFRHLFDAVWETSPSLELISRDFPYRRTSAARFVKMAEQTLLRRSLSQPLLSLRLELDRYRKFSSSESELSFLPSLFIKARSLGVRQLTIEGCGFSPSCRTLPLIFSINSLEFLSLPRVGICERDEFLFPSAVALTNLKSLSMEYYIGDPFRLNRLLSQLCSLEDFSFELGNVPSFSLFNKTIRRLKMILSGSTKNNTVMLTLPSLELLHVQYDGVFGLPHIYGDMPSLKKAVLNLSFLRKKDCSAVAGLLTFISHAKELILLLKENDDEMYPFPILMKQGKDMPNFPDLKNLNVTMCFHKYNFKAIVMLLRHALALESLKLIHKVSLSKSRTCARFVNDWRSMLPRNARRVFYTNLHLGQHSKEFMKLVGKQCSTQVVERHH
;
A
#
# COMPACT_ATOMS: atom_id res chain seq x y z
N MET A 1 46.23 33.04 -40.34
CA MET A 1 45.53 32.58 -39.11
C MET A 1 44.07 32.39 -39.45
N ALA A 2 43.60 31.16 -39.60
CA ALA A 2 42.21 30.85 -39.88
C ALA A 2 41.42 30.89 -38.56
N THR A 3 40.46 31.80 -38.45
CA THR A 3 39.45 31.80 -37.39
C THR A 3 38.48 30.67 -37.68
N SER A 4 38.47 29.64 -36.83
CA SER A 4 37.46 28.58 -36.84
C SER A 4 36.06 29.19 -36.77
N PRO A 5 35.08 28.73 -37.57
CA PRO A 5 33.71 29.20 -37.44
C PRO A 5 33.18 28.71 -36.08
N ASN A 6 32.71 29.64 -35.26
CA ASN A 6 31.93 29.32 -34.08
C ASN A 6 30.75 28.46 -34.54
N HIS A 7 30.71 27.20 -34.13
CA HIS A 7 29.49 26.43 -34.14
C HIS A 7 28.52 27.10 -33.15
N GLU A 8 27.75 28.08 -33.63
CA GLU A 8 26.56 28.54 -32.92
C GLU A 8 25.68 27.32 -32.71
N GLN A 9 25.62 26.87 -31.46
CA GLN A 9 24.75 25.78 -31.05
C GLN A 9 23.31 26.30 -31.18
N ILE A 10 22.69 26.07 -32.35
CA ILE A 10 21.34 26.56 -32.66
C ILE A 10 20.40 26.13 -31.54
N ASP A 11 19.84 27.10 -30.82
CA ASP A 11 18.83 26.86 -29.79
C ASP A 11 17.49 26.50 -30.46
N ARG A 12 17.37 25.22 -30.80
CA ARG A 12 16.18 24.66 -31.44
C ARG A 12 14.97 24.70 -30.52
N LEU A 13 15.15 24.73 -29.19
CA LEU A 13 14.05 24.72 -28.24
C LEU A 13 13.33 26.07 -28.24
N SER A 14 14.07 27.17 -28.28
CA SER A 14 13.51 28.52 -28.39
C SER A 14 12.77 28.77 -29.72
N SER A 15 13.09 28.01 -30.78
CA SER A 15 12.43 28.12 -32.09
C SER A 15 11.08 27.41 -32.21
N LEU A 16 10.72 26.55 -31.24
CA LEU A 16 9.45 25.83 -31.27
C LEU A 16 8.27 26.78 -31.00
N PRO A 17 7.07 26.54 -31.58
CA PRO A 17 5.83 27.21 -31.19
C PRO A 17 5.43 26.93 -29.73
N ASP A 18 4.67 27.85 -29.14
CA ASP A 18 4.21 27.76 -27.75
C ASP A 18 3.38 26.49 -27.50
N GLU A 19 2.53 26.11 -28.45
CA GLU A 19 1.67 24.93 -28.36
C GLU A 19 2.49 23.65 -28.22
N LEU A 20 3.59 23.52 -28.98
CA LEU A 20 4.48 22.38 -28.90
C LEU A 20 5.24 22.36 -27.57
N LEU A 21 5.65 23.52 -27.06
CA LEU A 21 6.31 23.62 -25.76
C LEU A 21 5.34 23.26 -24.62
N VAL A 22 4.08 23.69 -24.66
CA VAL A 22 3.04 23.27 -23.70
C VAL A 22 2.87 21.76 -23.72
N ILE A 23 2.78 21.15 -24.91
CA ILE A 23 2.70 19.69 -25.05
C ILE A 23 3.93 19.01 -24.42
N ILE A 24 5.14 19.47 -24.75
CA ILE A 24 6.39 18.92 -24.18
C ILE A 24 6.38 19.02 -22.65
N LEU A 25 6.03 20.19 -22.11
CA LEU A 25 5.99 20.42 -20.67
C LEU A 25 4.89 19.61 -19.98
N SER A 26 3.78 19.30 -20.65
CA SER A 26 2.69 18.48 -20.10
C SER A 26 3.08 17.02 -19.85
N PHE A 27 4.14 16.53 -20.51
CA PHE A 27 4.71 15.21 -20.25
C PHE A 27 5.64 15.18 -19.02
N LEU A 28 5.99 16.34 -18.47
CA LEU A 28 6.83 16.44 -17.29
C LEU A 28 5.98 16.41 -16.01
N PRO A 29 6.51 15.87 -14.89
CA PRO A 29 5.92 16.12 -13.59
C PRO A 29 5.74 17.62 -13.35
N ILE A 30 4.64 18.03 -12.73
CA ILE A 30 4.28 19.46 -12.59
C ILE A 30 5.38 20.27 -11.88
N SER A 31 6.09 19.66 -10.93
CA SER A 31 7.24 20.28 -10.24
C SER A 31 8.42 20.54 -11.18
N THR A 32 8.62 19.67 -12.18
CA THR A 32 9.67 19.82 -13.20
C THR A 32 9.26 20.84 -14.26
N ALA A 33 8.01 20.82 -14.72
CA ALA A 33 7.47 21.86 -15.60
C ALA A 33 7.56 23.25 -14.95
N ALA A 34 7.21 23.37 -13.66
CA ALA A 34 7.33 24.61 -12.90
C ALA A 34 8.78 25.13 -12.85
N ARG A 35 9.78 24.24 -12.76
CA ARG A 35 11.19 24.64 -12.77
C ARG A 35 11.63 25.25 -14.11
N THR A 36 11.01 24.88 -15.22
CA THR A 36 11.33 25.51 -16.52
C THR A 36 10.92 26.97 -16.60
N SER A 37 10.00 27.43 -15.73
CA SER A 37 9.58 28.84 -15.66
C SER A 37 10.71 29.83 -15.32
N VAL A 38 11.86 29.33 -14.84
CA VAL A 38 13.05 30.14 -14.56
C VAL A 38 13.90 30.41 -15.80
N LEU A 39 13.69 29.65 -16.89
CA LEU A 39 14.47 29.78 -18.12
C LEU A 39 14.20 31.11 -18.84
N SER A 40 12.93 31.53 -18.91
CA SER A 40 12.55 32.84 -19.45
C SER A 40 11.11 33.22 -19.07
N ARG A 41 10.71 34.46 -19.35
CA ARG A 41 9.32 34.91 -19.19
C ARG A 41 8.35 34.05 -20.01
N ARG A 42 8.76 33.61 -21.19
CA ARG A 42 7.97 32.74 -22.08
C ARG A 42 7.66 31.41 -21.40
N PHE A 43 8.67 30.73 -20.85
CA PHE A 43 8.46 29.45 -20.15
C PHE A 43 7.61 29.57 -18.88
N ARG A 44 7.53 30.77 -18.27
CA ARG A 44 6.58 31.03 -17.19
C ARG A 44 5.13 31.00 -17.68
N HIS A 45 4.83 31.70 -18.77
CA HIS A 45 3.49 31.69 -19.37
C HIS A 45 3.08 30.30 -19.89
N LEU A 46 4.04 29.57 -20.47
CA LEU A 46 3.82 28.18 -20.89
C LEU A 46 3.48 27.28 -19.70
N PHE A 47 4.17 27.45 -18.58
CA PHE A 47 3.83 26.72 -17.36
C PHE A 47 2.43 27.06 -16.85
N ASP A 48 1.99 28.32 -16.90
CA ASP A 48 0.63 28.70 -16.50
C ASP A 48 -0.42 27.98 -17.37
N ALA A 49 -0.20 27.89 -18.68
CA ALA A 49 -1.08 27.13 -19.58
C ALA A 49 -1.11 25.63 -19.26
N VAL A 50 0.06 25.00 -19.06
CA VAL A 50 0.16 23.59 -18.65
C VAL A 50 -0.55 23.36 -17.33
N TRP A 51 -0.34 24.27 -16.37
CA TRP A 51 -0.97 24.22 -15.06
C TRP A 51 -2.49 24.25 -15.20
N GLU A 52 -3.05 25.22 -15.94
CA GLU A 52 -4.51 25.36 -16.14
C GLU A 52 -5.16 24.15 -16.81
N THR A 53 -4.47 23.47 -17.74
CA THR A 53 -5.04 22.32 -18.45
C THR A 53 -4.77 20.98 -17.77
N SER A 54 -3.83 20.92 -16.81
CA SER A 54 -3.48 19.65 -16.17
C SER A 54 -4.62 19.11 -15.30
N PRO A 55 -5.07 17.86 -15.50
CA PRO A 55 -6.12 17.25 -14.66
C PRO A 55 -5.60 16.80 -13.29
N SER A 56 -4.29 16.85 -13.06
CA SER A 56 -3.64 16.39 -11.83
C SER A 56 -2.66 17.41 -11.29
N LEU A 57 -2.68 17.60 -9.97
CA LEU A 57 -1.73 18.44 -9.25
C LEU A 57 -1.06 17.62 -8.16
N GLU A 58 0.27 17.55 -8.20
CA GLU A 58 1.07 17.02 -7.11
C GLU A 58 1.94 18.13 -6.53
N LEU A 59 1.74 18.41 -5.23
CA LEU A 59 2.52 19.37 -4.48
C LEU A 59 3.24 18.63 -3.36
N ILE A 60 4.50 18.29 -3.63
CA ILE A 60 5.34 17.49 -2.74
C ILE A 60 6.39 18.38 -2.12
N SER A 61 6.30 18.62 -0.81
CA SER A 61 7.23 19.51 -0.11
C SER A 61 8.69 19.07 -0.22
N ARG A 62 8.97 17.76 -0.30
CA ARG A 62 10.32 17.21 -0.49
C ARG A 62 10.97 17.57 -1.83
N ASP A 63 10.18 17.94 -2.84
CA ASP A 63 10.70 18.39 -4.14
C ASP A 63 11.28 19.81 -4.08
N PHE A 64 11.08 20.51 -2.95
CA PHE A 64 11.53 21.88 -2.72
C PHE A 64 12.69 21.88 -1.72
N PRO A 65 13.83 22.52 -2.05
CA PRO A 65 15.02 22.46 -1.21
C PRO A 65 14.78 23.09 0.17
N TYR A 66 14.90 22.28 1.22
CA TYR A 66 14.64 22.63 2.63
C TYR A 66 15.36 23.91 3.10
N ARG A 67 16.56 24.19 2.56
CA ARG A 67 17.33 25.41 2.87
C ARG A 67 16.65 26.71 2.42
N ARG A 68 15.65 26.65 1.54
CA ARG A 68 15.00 27.83 0.93
C ARG A 68 13.51 27.95 1.17
N THR A 69 12.83 26.94 1.69
CA THR A 69 11.37 26.96 1.93
C THR A 69 11.03 26.36 3.29
N SER A 70 10.51 27.18 4.20
CA SER A 70 9.86 26.69 5.42
C SER A 70 8.54 26.01 5.07
N ALA A 71 8.04 25.11 5.93
CA ALA A 71 6.75 24.45 5.73
C ALA A 71 5.62 25.48 5.49
N ALA A 72 5.59 26.56 6.27
CA ALA A 72 4.63 27.65 6.09
C ALA A 72 4.70 28.33 4.70
N ARG A 73 5.90 28.50 4.13
CA ARG A 73 6.05 29.07 2.78
C ARG A 73 5.56 28.10 1.70
N PHE A 74 5.83 26.81 1.87
CA PHE A 74 5.31 25.78 0.98
C PHE A 74 3.78 25.72 1.03
N VAL A 75 3.20 25.69 2.23
CA VAL A 75 1.74 25.72 2.44
C VAL A 75 1.11 26.94 1.78
N LYS A 76 1.66 28.14 2.03
CA LYS A 76 1.15 29.38 1.41
C LYS A 76 1.23 29.32 -0.12
N MET A 77 2.33 28.79 -0.67
CA MET A 77 2.48 28.60 -2.11
C MET A 77 1.47 27.60 -2.66
N ALA A 78 1.26 26.47 -1.97
CA ALA A 78 0.33 25.43 -2.36
C ALA A 78 -1.11 25.95 -2.38
N GLU A 79 -1.51 26.65 -1.32
CA GLU A 79 -2.81 27.31 -1.21
C GLU A 79 -3.01 28.33 -2.34
N GLN A 80 -2.05 29.24 -2.53
CA GLN A 80 -2.14 30.26 -3.58
C GLN A 80 -2.19 29.66 -5.00
N THR A 81 -1.43 28.60 -5.26
CA THR A 81 -1.42 27.92 -6.56
C THR A 81 -2.78 27.33 -6.87
N LEU A 82 -3.40 26.66 -5.90
CA LEU A 82 -4.73 26.09 -6.08
C LEU A 82 -5.82 27.17 -6.19
N LEU A 83 -5.78 28.20 -5.35
CA LEU A 83 -6.76 29.28 -5.35
C LEU A 83 -6.76 30.08 -6.65
N ARG A 84 -5.59 30.28 -7.27
CA ARG A 84 -5.43 30.99 -8.56
C ARG A 84 -5.91 30.20 -9.76
N ARG A 85 -6.10 28.89 -9.64
CA ARG A 85 -6.57 28.06 -10.75
C ARG A 85 -7.98 28.50 -11.18
N SER A 86 -8.15 28.74 -12.48
CA SER A 86 -9.47 28.98 -13.07
C SER A 86 -10.41 27.79 -12.83
N LEU A 87 -11.72 28.05 -12.80
CA LEU A 87 -12.76 27.02 -12.75
C LEU A 87 -13.15 26.48 -14.14
N SER A 88 -12.50 26.98 -15.22
CA SER A 88 -12.79 26.58 -16.60
C SER A 88 -12.41 25.14 -16.92
N GLN A 89 -11.46 24.56 -16.17
CA GLN A 89 -10.98 23.19 -16.35
C GLN A 89 -11.00 22.44 -15.00
N PRO A 90 -11.55 21.21 -14.95
CA PRO A 90 -11.60 20.46 -13.70
C PRO A 90 -10.20 20.03 -13.26
N LEU A 91 -9.99 19.97 -11.95
CA LEU A 91 -8.84 19.30 -11.36
C LEU A 91 -9.33 17.96 -10.82
N LEU A 92 -8.98 16.86 -11.47
CA LEU A 92 -9.49 15.53 -11.11
C LEU A 92 -8.72 14.90 -9.95
N SER A 93 -7.40 15.14 -9.88
CA SER A 93 -6.52 14.59 -8.84
C SER A 93 -5.71 15.68 -8.15
N LEU A 94 -5.69 15.65 -6.82
CA LEU A 94 -4.90 16.53 -5.99
C LEU A 94 -4.14 15.70 -4.94
N ARG A 95 -2.80 15.76 -4.99
CA ARG A 95 -1.92 15.20 -3.98
C ARG A 95 -1.13 16.32 -3.32
N LEU A 96 -1.28 16.46 -2.00
CA LEU A 96 -0.52 17.38 -1.17
C LEU A 96 0.29 16.57 -0.17
N GLU A 97 1.61 16.71 -0.22
CA GLU A 97 2.52 16.09 0.73
C GLU A 97 3.33 17.17 1.45
N LEU A 98 3.14 17.27 2.76
CA LEU A 98 3.90 18.16 3.62
C LEU A 98 5.09 17.39 4.22
N ASP A 99 6.31 17.93 4.13
CA ASP A 99 7.47 17.26 4.74
C ASP A 99 7.28 17.23 6.25
N ARG A 100 7.57 16.06 6.84
CA ARG A 100 7.21 15.62 8.19
C ARG A 100 7.15 16.79 9.17
N TYR A 101 5.93 17.25 9.48
CA TYR A 101 5.66 17.88 10.77
C TYR A 101 6.08 16.85 11.83
N ARG A 102 7.27 17.04 12.39
CA ARG A 102 8.06 16.00 13.07
C ARG A 102 7.41 15.45 14.36
N LYS A 103 6.19 15.88 14.71
CA LYS A 103 5.45 15.45 15.90
C LYS A 103 3.96 15.52 15.56
N PHE A 104 3.13 14.66 16.15
CA PHE A 104 1.65 14.70 16.13
C PHE A 104 1.09 15.95 16.86
N SER A 105 1.72 17.10 16.65
CA SER A 105 1.49 18.36 17.38
C SER A 105 1.59 19.55 16.44
N SER A 106 1.17 19.40 15.17
CA SER A 106 0.94 20.56 14.31
C SER A 106 -0.10 21.41 15.00
N SER A 107 0.23 22.67 15.31
CA SER A 107 -0.75 23.59 15.88
C SER A 107 -1.86 23.85 14.85
N GLU A 108 -3.09 24.11 15.30
CA GLU A 108 -4.24 24.39 14.41
C GLU A 108 -3.95 25.50 13.38
N SER A 109 -3.07 26.45 13.73
CA SER A 109 -2.56 27.48 12.84
C SER A 109 -1.85 26.97 11.59
N GLU A 110 -1.18 25.82 11.64
CA GLU A 110 -0.45 25.23 10.51
C GLU A 110 -1.37 24.54 9.50
N LEU A 111 -2.59 24.17 9.94
CA LEU A 111 -3.63 23.53 9.12
C LEU A 111 -4.77 24.49 8.72
N SER A 112 -4.63 25.77 9.04
CA SER A 112 -5.64 26.82 8.80
C SER A 112 -6.00 27.05 7.32
N PHE A 113 -5.16 26.60 6.39
CA PHE A 113 -5.37 26.66 4.94
C PHE A 113 -6.22 25.51 4.39
N LEU A 114 -6.45 24.43 5.16
CA LEU A 114 -7.21 23.28 4.67
C LEU A 114 -8.67 23.60 4.31
N PRO A 115 -9.42 24.43 5.08
CA PRO A 115 -10.78 24.81 4.71
C PRO A 115 -10.89 25.48 3.34
N SER A 116 -10.04 26.49 3.05
CA SER A 116 -10.01 27.19 1.76
C SER A 116 -9.63 26.22 0.64
N LEU A 117 -8.65 25.34 0.89
CA LEU A 117 -8.23 24.30 -0.02
C LEU A 117 -9.38 23.33 -0.36
N PHE A 118 -10.14 22.85 0.63
CA PHE A 118 -11.25 21.93 0.40
C PHE A 118 -12.41 22.58 -0.36
N ILE A 119 -12.73 23.85 -0.05
CA ILE A 119 -13.74 24.60 -0.79
C ILE A 119 -13.33 24.73 -2.27
N LYS A 120 -12.06 25.07 -2.53
CA LYS A 120 -11.55 25.19 -3.90
C LYS A 120 -11.51 23.84 -4.61
N ALA A 121 -11.03 22.78 -3.95
CA ALA A 121 -11.02 21.43 -4.47
C ALA A 121 -12.43 20.95 -4.87
N ARG A 122 -13.43 21.26 -4.04
CA ARG A 122 -14.85 21.02 -4.37
C ARG A 122 -15.28 21.78 -5.62
N SER A 123 -14.96 23.08 -5.72
CA SER A 123 -15.32 23.87 -6.90
C SER A 123 -14.63 23.40 -8.19
N LEU A 124 -13.46 22.77 -8.08
CA LEU A 124 -12.70 22.21 -9.19
C LEU A 124 -13.13 20.79 -9.56
N GLY A 125 -14.06 20.18 -8.81
CA GLY A 125 -14.55 18.83 -9.06
C GLY A 125 -13.52 17.74 -8.76
N VAL A 126 -12.68 17.91 -7.74
CA VAL A 126 -11.66 16.91 -7.34
C VAL A 126 -12.31 15.57 -7.03
N ARG A 127 -11.80 14.52 -7.67
CA ARG A 127 -12.25 13.13 -7.52
C ARG A 127 -11.27 12.28 -6.73
N GLN A 128 -9.97 12.59 -6.81
CA GLN A 128 -8.94 11.90 -6.05
C GLN A 128 -8.20 12.91 -5.18
N LEU A 129 -8.20 12.68 -3.87
CA LEU A 129 -7.53 13.54 -2.91
C LEU A 129 -6.60 12.72 -2.03
N THR A 130 -5.33 13.11 -2.01
CA THR A 130 -4.32 12.53 -1.13
C THR A 130 -3.67 13.65 -0.33
N ILE A 131 -3.70 13.53 1.00
CA ILE A 131 -3.10 14.51 1.91
C ILE A 131 -2.17 13.77 2.86
N GLU A 132 -0.88 14.05 2.75
CA GLU A 132 0.16 13.36 3.50
C GLU A 132 0.98 14.34 4.33
N GLY A 133 1.49 13.86 5.46
CA GLY A 133 2.37 14.66 6.32
C GLY A 133 1.66 15.74 7.12
N CYS A 134 0.32 15.81 7.05
CA CYS A 134 -0.50 16.56 7.99
C CYS A 134 -0.72 15.73 9.26
N GLY A 135 -0.13 16.14 10.39
CA GLY A 135 -0.52 15.59 11.69
C GLY A 135 -1.80 16.27 12.13
N PHE A 136 -2.96 15.66 11.88
CA PHE A 136 -4.21 16.16 12.44
C PHE A 136 -4.17 15.97 13.95
N SER A 137 -4.36 17.04 14.71
CA SER A 137 -4.62 16.93 16.14
C SER A 137 -6.05 16.43 16.36
N PRO A 138 -6.35 15.85 17.53
CA PRO A 138 -7.71 15.44 17.89
C PRO A 138 -8.72 16.60 17.79
N SER A 139 -8.28 17.81 18.17
CA SER A 139 -9.04 19.04 18.13
C SER A 139 -9.21 19.64 16.72
N CYS A 140 -8.73 18.97 15.66
CA CYS A 140 -8.70 19.55 14.33
C CYS A 140 -10.11 19.62 13.70
N ARG A 141 -10.74 20.80 13.80
CA ARG A 141 -12.08 21.08 13.24
C ARG A 141 -12.14 21.12 11.72
N THR A 142 -10.98 21.08 11.04
CA THR A 142 -10.91 21.22 9.58
C THR A 142 -11.04 19.88 8.85
N LEU A 143 -10.67 18.75 9.47
CA LEU A 143 -10.74 17.44 8.82
C LEU A 143 -12.17 17.08 8.36
N PRO A 144 -13.25 17.33 9.14
CA PRO A 144 -14.62 17.05 8.69
C PRO A 144 -15.03 17.78 7.39
N LEU A 145 -14.38 18.90 7.05
CA LEU A 145 -14.69 19.65 5.83
C LEU A 145 -14.28 18.89 4.56
N ILE A 146 -13.42 17.87 4.65
CA ILE A 146 -13.09 17.02 3.51
C ILE A 146 -14.31 16.28 2.96
N PHE A 147 -15.26 15.94 3.85
CA PHE A 147 -16.51 15.28 3.49
C PHE A 147 -17.48 16.20 2.72
N SER A 148 -17.18 17.50 2.60
CA SER A 148 -17.94 18.43 1.77
C SER A 148 -17.64 18.29 0.26
N ILE A 149 -16.56 17.60 -0.10
CA ILE A 149 -16.14 17.37 -1.49
C ILE A 149 -16.91 16.17 -2.05
N ASN A 150 -18.16 16.40 -2.47
CA ASN A 150 -19.09 15.37 -2.95
C ASN A 150 -18.66 14.65 -4.26
N SER A 151 -17.71 15.20 -5.00
CA SER A 151 -17.11 14.59 -6.19
C SER A 151 -16.06 13.52 -5.90
N LEU A 152 -15.65 13.35 -4.63
CA LEU A 152 -14.59 12.39 -4.29
C LEU A 152 -14.99 10.94 -4.58
N GLU A 153 -14.12 10.27 -5.33
CA GLU A 153 -14.13 8.83 -5.60
C GLU A 153 -13.01 8.11 -4.85
N PHE A 154 -11.88 8.80 -4.59
CA PHE A 154 -10.72 8.28 -3.86
C PHE A 154 -10.25 9.28 -2.80
N LEU A 155 -10.08 8.81 -1.56
CA LEU A 155 -9.54 9.60 -0.47
C LEU A 155 -8.42 8.83 0.24
N SER A 156 -7.24 9.43 0.32
CA SER A 156 -6.09 8.89 1.07
C SER A 156 -5.59 9.88 2.10
N LEU A 157 -5.57 9.42 3.35
CA LEU A 157 -5.22 10.17 4.55
C LEU A 157 -4.22 9.36 5.39
N PRO A 158 -2.96 9.20 4.95
CA PRO A 158 -1.94 8.54 5.76
C PRO A 158 -1.48 9.44 6.91
N ARG A 159 -1.28 8.84 8.10
CA ARG A 159 -0.77 9.48 9.33
C ARG A 159 -1.71 10.49 9.98
N VAL A 160 -3.02 10.21 9.92
CA VAL A 160 -4.04 10.96 10.66
C VAL A 160 -4.18 10.39 12.07
N GLY A 161 -3.77 11.18 13.08
CA GLY A 161 -4.00 10.87 14.50
C GLY A 161 -5.35 11.44 14.97
N ILE A 162 -6.25 10.59 15.45
CA ILE A 162 -7.57 10.92 15.96
C ILE A 162 -7.64 10.42 17.42
N CYS A 163 -7.43 11.26 18.43
CA CYS A 163 -7.57 10.78 19.81
C CYS A 163 -9.04 10.58 20.19
N GLU A 164 -9.29 9.67 21.14
CA GLU A 164 -10.60 9.25 21.63
C GLU A 164 -11.49 10.38 22.20
N ARG A 165 -10.90 11.54 22.50
CA ARG A 165 -11.54 12.59 23.33
C ARG A 165 -12.36 13.64 22.58
N ASP A 166 -12.38 13.65 21.24
CA ASP A 166 -13.16 14.64 20.49
C ASP A 166 -14.40 14.02 19.87
N GLU A 167 -15.57 14.63 20.07
CA GLU A 167 -16.89 14.09 19.68
C GLU A 167 -17.20 14.15 18.17
N PHE A 168 -16.47 14.91 17.36
CA PHE A 168 -16.89 15.24 16.00
C PHE A 168 -15.75 15.21 14.97
N LEU A 169 -15.49 14.03 14.41
CA LEU A 169 -14.59 13.91 13.23
C LEU A 169 -15.33 13.55 11.95
N PHE A 170 -16.54 13.00 12.09
CA PHE A 170 -17.38 12.60 10.99
C PHE A 170 -18.73 13.30 11.13
N PRO A 171 -19.18 14.08 10.13
CA PRO A 171 -20.51 14.66 10.15
C PRO A 171 -21.56 13.56 10.38
N SER A 172 -22.65 13.88 11.08
CA SER A 172 -23.74 12.92 11.33
C SER A 172 -24.35 12.37 10.03
N ALA A 173 -24.27 13.14 8.94
CA ALA A 173 -24.58 12.74 7.57
C ALA A 173 -23.36 12.97 6.67
N VAL A 174 -22.73 11.89 6.19
CA VAL A 174 -21.60 11.97 5.27
C VAL A 174 -22.12 12.04 3.84
N ALA A 175 -21.73 13.09 3.11
CA ALA A 175 -22.15 13.35 1.73
C ALA A 175 -21.29 12.63 0.66
N LEU A 176 -20.38 11.74 1.07
CA LEU A 176 -19.47 11.03 0.17
C LEU A 176 -20.13 9.79 -0.47
N THR A 177 -21.23 10.01 -1.18
CA THR A 177 -21.98 8.94 -1.87
C THR A 177 -21.18 8.30 -3.00
N ASN A 178 -20.21 9.01 -3.56
CA ASN A 178 -19.39 8.57 -4.69
C ASN A 178 -18.06 7.92 -4.28
N LEU A 179 -17.73 7.91 -2.98
CA LEU A 179 -16.44 7.43 -2.52
C LEU A 179 -16.34 5.91 -2.67
N LYS A 180 -15.44 5.48 -3.56
CA LYS A 180 -15.17 4.07 -3.87
C LYS A 180 -13.95 3.55 -3.12
N SER A 181 -12.99 4.43 -2.83
CA SER A 181 -11.75 4.05 -2.17
C SER A 181 -11.40 4.97 -1.01
N LEU A 182 -11.12 4.39 0.15
CA LEU A 182 -10.71 5.10 1.36
C LEU A 182 -9.44 4.46 1.94
N SER A 183 -8.39 5.26 2.12
CA SER A 183 -7.14 4.83 2.76
C SER A 183 -6.85 5.68 3.99
N MET A 184 -6.71 5.03 5.15
CA MET A 184 -6.41 5.64 6.44
C MET A 184 -5.27 4.86 7.11
N GLU A 185 -4.06 4.99 6.54
CA GLU A 185 -2.85 4.40 7.13
C GLU A 185 -2.43 5.19 8.37
N TYR A 186 -1.91 4.52 9.40
CA TYR A 186 -1.61 5.10 10.72
C TYR A 186 -2.79 5.79 11.44
N TYR A 187 -4.02 5.31 11.25
CA TYR A 187 -5.17 5.80 12.02
C TYR A 187 -5.02 5.41 13.50
N ILE A 188 -4.80 6.42 14.34
CA ILE A 188 -4.95 6.30 15.79
C ILE A 188 -6.36 6.79 16.04
N GLY A 189 -7.30 5.97 16.52
CA GLY A 189 -8.65 6.46 16.83
C GLY A 189 -9.65 5.39 17.19
N ASP A 190 -10.84 5.84 17.60
CA ASP A 190 -11.90 4.98 18.13
C ASP A 190 -12.46 4.04 17.03
N PRO A 191 -12.34 2.71 17.21
CA PRO A 191 -12.96 1.70 16.35
C PRO A 191 -14.44 1.90 16.05
N PHE A 192 -15.23 2.32 17.05
CA PHE A 192 -16.68 2.43 16.91
C PHE A 192 -17.06 3.53 15.91
N ARG A 193 -16.29 4.61 15.89
CA ARG A 193 -16.52 5.75 14.98
C ARG A 193 -16.09 5.43 13.57
N LEU A 194 -15.01 4.68 13.41
CA LEU A 194 -14.62 4.16 12.11
C LEU A 194 -15.75 3.30 11.51
N ASN A 195 -16.33 2.39 12.30
CA ASN A 195 -17.49 1.61 11.85
C ASN A 195 -18.71 2.47 11.50
N ARG A 196 -18.99 3.51 12.30
CA ARG A 196 -20.08 4.45 12.01
C ARG A 196 -19.85 5.21 10.69
N LEU A 197 -18.61 5.60 10.39
CA LEU A 197 -18.28 6.19 9.10
C LEU A 197 -18.49 5.18 7.96
N LEU A 198 -17.93 3.98 8.11
CA LEU A 198 -17.97 2.94 7.08
C LEU A 198 -19.40 2.44 6.81
N SER A 199 -20.31 2.51 7.79
CA SER A 199 -21.72 2.16 7.60
C SER A 199 -22.49 3.18 6.76
N GLN A 200 -21.99 4.42 6.66
CA GLN A 200 -22.57 5.49 5.83
C GLN A 200 -22.02 5.50 4.39
N LEU A 201 -20.90 4.84 4.14
CA LEU A 201 -20.25 4.79 2.83
C LEU A 201 -20.79 3.62 1.98
N CYS A 202 -21.90 3.87 1.30
CA CYS A 202 -22.63 2.84 0.54
C CYS A 202 -21.97 2.39 -0.77
N SER A 203 -20.98 3.12 -1.28
CA SER A 203 -20.30 2.82 -2.56
C SER A 203 -18.85 2.38 -2.36
N LEU A 204 -18.40 2.19 -1.11
CA LEU A 204 -17.01 1.91 -0.79
C LEU A 204 -16.65 0.46 -1.18
N GLU A 205 -15.72 0.31 -2.13
CA GLU A 205 -15.24 -0.97 -2.62
C GLU A 205 -13.81 -1.27 -2.14
N ASP A 206 -12.97 -0.26 -2.02
CA ASP A 206 -11.57 -0.38 -1.62
C ASP A 206 -11.35 0.31 -0.26
N PHE A 207 -10.91 -0.45 0.74
CA PHE A 207 -10.63 0.08 2.06
C PHE A 207 -9.24 -0.32 2.54
N SER A 208 -8.46 0.65 3.01
CA SER A 208 -7.14 0.42 3.61
C SER A 208 -7.07 1.12 4.95
N PHE A 209 -6.62 0.42 5.99
CA PHE A 209 -6.38 1.05 7.28
C PHE A 209 -5.23 0.39 8.04
N GLU A 210 -4.67 1.13 8.98
CA GLU A 210 -3.76 0.59 9.99
C GLU A 210 -4.46 0.48 11.32
N LEU A 211 -4.33 -0.68 11.96
CA LEU A 211 -4.84 -0.96 13.29
C LEU A 211 -3.69 -0.93 14.29
N GLY A 212 -3.70 0.10 15.14
CA GLY A 212 -2.82 0.19 16.30
C GLY A 212 -3.25 -0.74 17.44
N ASN A 213 -2.80 -0.43 18.65
CA ASN A 213 -3.05 -1.26 19.83
C ASN A 213 -4.48 -1.09 20.40
N VAL A 214 -5.48 -1.72 19.78
CA VAL A 214 -6.88 -1.72 20.26
C VAL A 214 -7.33 -3.08 20.78
N PRO A 215 -7.86 -3.21 22.02
CA PRO A 215 -8.19 -4.49 22.64
C PRO A 215 -9.08 -5.39 21.79
N SER A 216 -10.10 -4.80 21.17
CA SER A 216 -10.99 -5.46 20.23
C SER A 216 -11.37 -4.50 19.11
N PHE A 217 -11.55 -5.05 17.91
CA PHE A 217 -11.99 -4.32 16.73
C PHE A 217 -13.01 -5.17 15.98
N SER A 218 -14.13 -4.58 15.58
CA SER A 218 -15.07 -5.20 14.67
C SER A 218 -15.16 -4.36 13.40
N LEU A 219 -15.39 -4.99 12.26
CA LEU A 219 -15.64 -4.31 11.01
C LEU A 219 -16.76 -5.03 10.27
N PHE A 220 -17.83 -4.30 10.01
CA PHE A 220 -18.97 -4.76 9.22
C PHE A 220 -19.21 -3.81 8.06
N ASN A 221 -19.14 -4.33 6.84
CA ASN A 221 -19.48 -3.58 5.64
C ASN A 221 -19.85 -4.54 4.50
N LYS A 222 -20.90 -4.19 3.75
CA LYS A 222 -21.48 -5.04 2.69
C LYS A 222 -20.98 -4.72 1.28
N THR A 223 -20.25 -3.63 1.08
CA THR A 223 -19.83 -3.14 -0.23
C THR A 223 -18.33 -3.34 -0.50
N ILE A 224 -17.50 -3.38 0.55
CA ILE A 224 -16.05 -3.54 0.43
C ILE A 224 -15.72 -4.85 -0.30
N ARG A 225 -15.01 -4.73 -1.42
CA ARG A 225 -14.48 -5.83 -2.23
C ARG A 225 -12.99 -6.05 -2.01
N ARG A 226 -12.25 -5.01 -1.63
CA ARG A 226 -10.81 -5.09 -1.34
C ARG A 226 -10.49 -4.45 -0.01
N LEU A 227 -9.84 -5.21 0.86
CA LEU A 227 -9.43 -4.75 2.18
C LEU A 227 -7.93 -4.90 2.36
N LYS A 228 -7.25 -3.81 2.74
CA LYS A 228 -5.87 -3.81 3.23
C LYS A 228 -5.85 -3.42 4.71
N MET A 229 -5.27 -4.30 5.52
CA MET A 229 -5.08 -4.09 6.95
C MET A 229 -3.60 -4.12 7.28
N ILE A 230 -3.12 -3.06 7.90
CA ILE A 230 -1.78 -3.01 8.48
C ILE A 230 -1.93 -3.19 9.98
N LEU A 231 -1.31 -4.22 10.53
CA LEU A 231 -1.36 -4.57 11.94
C LEU A 231 0.00 -4.23 12.55
N SER A 232 0.10 -3.05 13.17
CA SER A 232 1.32 -2.62 13.86
C SER A 232 1.42 -3.16 15.29
N GLY A 233 0.38 -3.88 15.76
CA GLY A 233 0.42 -4.90 16.82
C GLY A 233 -0.08 -4.48 18.21
N SER A 234 -0.22 -5.47 19.12
CA SER A 234 -0.69 -5.30 20.51
C SER A 234 0.19 -5.84 21.65
N THR A 235 0.12 -5.19 22.82
CA THR A 235 0.62 -5.70 24.10
C THR A 235 -0.24 -6.82 24.74
N LYS A 236 -1.47 -7.08 24.26
CA LYS A 236 -2.45 -8.05 24.83
C LYS A 236 -3.11 -8.93 23.75
N ASN A 237 -3.88 -9.94 24.17
CA ASN A 237 -4.66 -10.85 23.32
C ASN A 237 -5.80 -10.10 22.62
N ASN A 238 -5.50 -9.39 21.54
CA ASN A 238 -6.49 -8.61 20.82
C ASN A 238 -7.25 -9.44 19.79
N THR A 239 -8.49 -9.03 19.55
CA THR A 239 -9.46 -9.72 18.70
C THR A 239 -9.95 -8.81 17.58
N VAL A 240 -9.99 -9.33 16.36
CA VAL A 240 -10.49 -8.63 15.17
C VAL A 240 -11.62 -9.45 14.55
N MET A 241 -12.83 -8.90 14.56
CA MET A 241 -14.00 -9.41 13.84
C MET A 241 -14.13 -8.77 12.47
N LEU A 242 -14.15 -9.57 11.41
CA LEU A 242 -14.41 -9.10 10.06
C LEU A 242 -15.65 -9.80 9.49
N THR A 243 -16.72 -9.05 9.28
CA THR A 243 -17.93 -9.55 8.59
C THR A 243 -18.09 -8.77 7.29
N LEU A 244 -17.58 -9.34 6.20
CA LEU A 244 -17.43 -8.68 4.91
C LEU A 244 -17.92 -9.59 3.77
N PRO A 245 -19.25 -9.67 3.54
CA PRO A 245 -19.85 -10.64 2.62
C PRO A 245 -19.41 -10.49 1.16
N SER A 246 -19.05 -9.28 0.75
CA SER A 246 -18.65 -8.96 -0.64
C SER A 246 -17.13 -8.94 -0.86
N LEU A 247 -16.34 -9.28 0.16
CA LEU A 247 -14.88 -9.17 0.09
C LEU A 247 -14.30 -10.21 -0.88
N GLU A 248 -13.54 -9.74 -1.87
CA GLU A 248 -12.88 -10.59 -2.87
C GLU A 248 -11.37 -10.68 -2.65
N LEU A 249 -10.76 -9.60 -2.14
CA LEU A 249 -9.33 -9.48 -1.86
C LEU A 249 -9.09 -9.05 -0.41
N LEU A 250 -8.39 -9.89 0.35
CA LEU A 250 -7.87 -9.53 1.66
C LEU A 250 -6.34 -9.36 1.60
N HIS A 251 -5.83 -8.25 2.11
CA HIS A 251 -4.40 -8.02 2.33
C HIS A 251 -4.17 -7.75 3.82
N VAL A 252 -3.38 -8.61 4.48
CA VAL A 252 -2.94 -8.41 5.87
C VAL A 252 -1.44 -8.20 5.88
N GLN A 253 -1.00 -7.06 6.41
CA GLN A 253 0.40 -6.76 6.67
C GLN A 253 0.64 -6.71 8.17
N TYR A 254 1.66 -7.43 8.64
CA TYR A 254 2.06 -7.46 10.04
C TYR A 254 3.57 -7.21 10.13
N ASP A 255 3.96 -6.26 10.97
CA ASP A 255 5.35 -5.81 11.12
C ASP A 255 6.05 -6.39 12.36
N GLY A 256 5.38 -7.27 13.11
CA GLY A 256 5.94 -7.98 14.26
C GLY A 256 6.47 -7.10 15.38
N VAL A 257 6.13 -5.80 15.43
CA VAL A 257 6.51 -4.90 16.54
C VAL A 257 5.85 -5.35 17.86
N PHE A 258 4.63 -5.90 17.79
CA PHE A 258 3.97 -6.51 18.94
C PHE A 258 3.43 -7.94 18.67
N GLY A 259 2.27 -8.34 19.19
CA GLY A 259 1.65 -9.64 18.90
C GLY A 259 0.57 -9.56 17.80
N LEU A 260 0.45 -10.61 17.00
CA LEU A 260 -0.56 -10.73 15.93
C LEU A 260 -1.95 -10.96 16.58
N PRO A 261 -2.96 -10.14 16.29
CA PRO A 261 -4.30 -10.33 16.84
C PRO A 261 -4.99 -11.56 16.25
N HIS A 262 -5.91 -12.13 17.00
CA HIS A 262 -6.79 -13.19 16.53
C HIS A 262 -7.84 -12.62 15.60
N ILE A 263 -7.85 -13.06 14.34
CA ILE A 263 -8.81 -12.62 13.32
C ILE A 263 -9.87 -13.72 13.12
N TYR A 264 -11.14 -13.33 13.14
CA TYR A 264 -12.30 -14.21 12.96
C TYR A 264 -13.43 -13.45 12.26
N GLY A 265 -14.46 -14.17 11.83
CA GLY A 265 -15.65 -13.59 11.21
C GLY A 265 -16.12 -14.40 10.01
N ASP A 266 -16.63 -13.72 8.98
CA ASP A 266 -17.15 -14.35 7.77
C ASP A 266 -16.88 -13.51 6.51
N MET A 267 -16.36 -14.16 5.47
CA MET A 267 -15.95 -13.56 4.19
C MET A 267 -16.19 -14.56 3.03
N PRO A 268 -17.44 -14.95 2.77
CA PRO A 268 -17.78 -16.06 1.86
C PRO A 268 -17.34 -15.82 0.40
N SER A 269 -17.21 -14.56 -0.02
CA SER A 269 -16.82 -14.20 -1.39
C SER A 269 -15.30 -14.13 -1.61
N LEU A 270 -14.48 -14.47 -0.61
CA LEU A 270 -13.03 -14.29 -0.68
C LEU A 270 -12.41 -15.14 -1.80
N LYS A 271 -11.77 -14.47 -2.76
CA LYS A 271 -11.08 -15.12 -3.88
C LYS A 271 -9.58 -15.18 -3.66
N LYS A 272 -9.01 -14.12 -3.08
CA LYS A 272 -7.57 -13.94 -2.94
C LYS A 272 -7.19 -13.37 -1.59
N ALA A 273 -6.17 -13.97 -0.96
CA ALA A 273 -5.56 -13.48 0.26
C ALA A 273 -4.07 -13.17 0.06
N VAL A 274 -3.61 -12.03 0.58
CA VAL A 274 -2.22 -11.61 0.60
C VAL A 274 -1.80 -11.42 2.05
N LEU A 275 -0.92 -12.27 2.56
CA LEU A 275 -0.40 -12.19 3.91
C LEU A 275 1.07 -11.79 3.86
N ASN A 276 1.38 -10.58 4.34
CA ASN A 276 2.73 -10.09 4.54
C ASN A 276 3.06 -10.14 6.03
N LEU A 277 3.62 -11.27 6.47
CA LEU A 277 3.88 -11.56 7.87
C LEU A 277 5.38 -11.41 8.13
N SER A 278 5.75 -10.34 8.82
CA SER A 278 7.12 -10.04 9.20
C SER A 278 7.32 -10.32 10.69
N PHE A 279 8.49 -10.84 11.05
CA PHE A 279 8.98 -10.89 12.44
C PHE A 279 8.04 -11.58 13.45
N LEU A 280 7.33 -12.62 13.00
CA LEU A 280 6.44 -13.44 13.84
C LEU A 280 7.19 -14.08 15.01
N ARG A 281 6.53 -14.12 16.17
CA ARG A 281 7.04 -14.69 17.42
C ARG A 281 6.24 -15.92 17.85
N LYS A 282 6.73 -16.63 18.88
CA LYS A 282 6.08 -17.85 19.37
C LYS A 282 4.66 -17.65 19.90
N LYS A 283 4.34 -16.45 20.35
CA LYS A 283 2.99 -16.10 20.79
C LYS A 283 1.99 -15.93 19.63
N ASP A 284 2.46 -15.74 18.39
CA ASP A 284 1.60 -15.41 17.25
C ASP A 284 1.00 -16.65 16.56
N CYS A 285 1.42 -17.86 16.94
CA CYS A 285 1.08 -19.10 16.20
C CYS A 285 -0.40 -19.40 16.17
N SER A 286 -1.06 -19.21 17.31
CA SER A 286 -2.49 -19.43 17.43
C SER A 286 -3.27 -18.45 16.55
N ALA A 287 -2.79 -17.20 16.43
CA ALA A 287 -3.38 -16.18 15.57
C ALA A 287 -3.12 -16.46 14.08
N VAL A 288 -1.90 -16.89 13.71
CA VAL A 288 -1.58 -17.30 12.33
C VAL A 288 -2.41 -18.52 11.92
N ALA A 289 -2.53 -19.54 12.78
CA ALA A 289 -3.35 -20.71 12.50
C ALA A 289 -4.82 -20.32 12.29
N GLY A 290 -5.37 -19.49 13.19
CA GLY A 290 -6.72 -18.96 13.05
C GLY A 290 -6.92 -18.17 11.75
N LEU A 291 -5.97 -17.32 11.39
CA LEU A 291 -6.00 -16.55 10.14
C LEU A 291 -5.96 -17.44 8.89
N LEU A 292 -5.11 -18.46 8.88
CA LEU A 292 -5.04 -19.43 7.78
C LEU A 292 -6.34 -20.22 7.65
N THR A 293 -6.95 -20.62 8.77
CA THR A 293 -8.26 -21.28 8.76
C THR A 293 -9.32 -20.34 8.20
N PHE A 294 -9.28 -19.08 8.59
CA PHE A 294 -10.24 -18.06 8.18
C PHE A 294 -10.20 -17.70 6.69
N ILE A 295 -9.06 -17.92 6.01
CA ILE A 295 -8.91 -17.67 4.56
C ILE A 295 -8.87 -18.95 3.72
N SER A 296 -9.16 -20.09 4.33
CA SER A 296 -8.89 -21.42 3.74
C SER A 296 -9.68 -21.72 2.45
N HIS A 297 -10.81 -21.05 2.25
CA HIS A 297 -11.66 -21.13 1.04
C HIS A 297 -11.19 -20.25 -0.12
N ALA A 298 -10.13 -19.46 0.04
CA ALA A 298 -9.60 -18.62 -1.03
C ALA A 298 -8.93 -19.46 -2.14
N LYS A 299 -9.11 -19.04 -3.40
CA LYS A 299 -8.52 -19.70 -4.58
C LYS A 299 -7.07 -19.31 -4.83
N GLU A 300 -6.66 -18.14 -4.35
CA GLU A 300 -5.30 -17.63 -4.48
C GLU A 300 -4.76 -17.15 -3.13
N LEU A 301 -3.56 -17.60 -2.79
CA LEU A 301 -2.85 -17.19 -1.58
C LEU A 301 -1.45 -16.69 -1.93
N ILE A 302 -1.13 -15.47 -1.48
CA ILE A 302 0.21 -14.89 -1.53
C ILE A 302 0.74 -14.76 -0.12
N LEU A 303 1.83 -15.46 0.20
CA LEU A 303 2.53 -15.42 1.48
C LEU A 303 3.86 -14.70 1.30
N LEU A 304 4.05 -13.57 1.96
CA LEU A 304 5.31 -12.85 2.03
C LEU A 304 5.82 -12.95 3.46
N LEU A 305 6.95 -13.63 3.63
CA LEU A 305 7.54 -13.91 4.94
C LEU A 305 8.84 -13.13 5.05
N LYS A 306 8.95 -12.32 6.11
CA LYS A 306 10.21 -11.65 6.48
C LYS A 306 10.65 -12.16 7.84
N GLU A 307 11.92 -12.55 7.92
CA GLU A 307 12.53 -13.16 9.10
C GLU A 307 13.38 -12.15 9.88
N ASN A 308 13.57 -12.44 11.17
CA ASN A 308 14.67 -11.89 11.96
C ASN A 308 15.93 -12.73 11.73
N ASP A 309 17.11 -12.11 11.83
CA ASP A 309 18.39 -12.81 11.76
C ASP A 309 18.57 -13.84 12.90
N ASP A 310 17.84 -13.70 14.00
CA ASP A 310 17.86 -14.57 15.18
C ASP A 310 16.98 -15.82 15.00
N GLU A 311 17.32 -16.75 14.08
CA GLU A 311 16.90 -18.17 13.95
C GLU A 311 15.43 -18.58 14.25
N MET A 312 14.50 -17.63 14.41
CA MET A 312 13.16 -17.87 14.93
C MET A 312 12.17 -17.75 13.79
N TYR A 313 12.07 -18.83 13.04
CA TYR A 313 11.25 -18.88 11.84
C TYR A 313 9.75 -18.96 12.21
N PRO A 314 8.87 -18.25 11.50
CA PRO A 314 7.43 -18.18 11.76
C PRO A 314 6.71 -19.53 11.70
N PHE A 315 7.13 -20.34 10.74
CA PHE A 315 6.46 -21.58 10.38
C PHE A 315 6.74 -22.79 11.29
N PRO A 316 7.95 -23.05 11.80
CA PRO A 316 8.16 -24.11 12.80
C PRO A 316 7.38 -23.89 14.10
N ILE A 317 6.76 -22.72 14.29
CA ILE A 317 5.95 -22.48 15.47
C ILE A 317 4.48 -22.91 15.31
N LEU A 318 3.93 -22.88 14.09
CA LEU A 318 2.70 -23.63 13.76
C LEU A 318 2.88 -25.14 14.02
N MET A 319 4.11 -25.64 13.80
CA MET A 319 4.47 -27.05 13.89
C MET A 319 4.69 -27.56 15.32
N LYS A 320 5.12 -26.70 16.26
CA LYS A 320 5.49 -27.13 17.63
C LYS A 320 4.31 -27.37 18.57
N GLN A 321 3.08 -27.04 18.17
CA GLN A 321 1.91 -27.11 19.05
C GLN A 321 0.84 -28.14 18.67
N GLY A 322 1.08 -29.01 17.68
CA GLY A 322 0.12 -30.08 17.35
C GLY A 322 -1.27 -29.57 16.93
N LYS A 323 -1.38 -28.31 16.50
CA LYS A 323 -2.59 -27.78 15.88
C LYS A 323 -2.58 -28.16 14.41
N ASP A 324 -3.65 -28.81 13.96
CA ASP A 324 -3.83 -29.19 12.57
C ASP A 324 -3.81 -27.95 11.67
N MET A 325 -3.01 -28.01 10.61
CA MET A 325 -3.09 -27.03 9.52
C MET A 325 -4.49 -27.11 8.89
N PRO A 326 -5.11 -25.98 8.57
CA PRO A 326 -6.41 -26.01 7.89
C PRO A 326 -6.26 -26.63 6.50
N ASN A 327 -7.31 -27.33 6.06
CA ASN A 327 -7.45 -27.76 4.69
C ASN A 327 -7.72 -26.56 3.79
N PHE A 328 -7.10 -26.53 2.62
CA PHE A 328 -7.30 -25.51 1.59
C PHE A 328 -7.97 -26.15 0.37
N PRO A 329 -9.28 -26.46 0.44
CA PRO A 329 -9.97 -27.25 -0.57
C PRO A 329 -9.97 -26.58 -1.95
N ASP A 330 -10.06 -25.25 -1.99
CA ASP A 330 -10.24 -24.48 -3.23
C ASP A 330 -8.96 -23.79 -3.72
N LEU A 331 -7.84 -23.94 -3.00
CA LEU A 331 -6.60 -23.22 -3.30
C LEU A 331 -5.97 -23.74 -4.60
N LYS A 332 -5.99 -22.93 -5.64
CA LYS A 332 -5.43 -23.22 -6.97
C LYS A 332 -4.05 -22.60 -7.17
N ASN A 333 -3.82 -21.41 -6.62
CA ASN A 333 -2.62 -20.62 -6.84
C ASN A 333 -1.95 -20.25 -5.50
N LEU A 334 -0.72 -20.70 -5.29
CA LEU A 334 0.06 -20.35 -4.12
C LEU A 334 1.35 -19.63 -4.54
N ASN A 335 1.58 -18.41 -4.04
CA ASN A 335 2.83 -17.69 -4.19
C ASN A 335 3.47 -17.48 -2.83
N VAL A 336 4.68 -17.98 -2.62
CA VAL A 336 5.40 -17.83 -1.35
C VAL A 336 6.73 -17.13 -1.59
N THR A 337 6.90 -15.98 -0.94
CA THR A 337 8.17 -15.25 -0.85
C THR A 337 8.78 -15.46 0.52
N MET A 338 9.98 -16.03 0.58
CA MET A 338 10.64 -16.35 1.86
C MET A 338 12.15 -16.55 1.71
N CYS A 339 12.85 -16.62 2.84
CA CYS A 339 14.23 -17.10 2.87
C CYS A 339 14.24 -18.64 2.82
N PHE A 340 15.23 -19.20 2.12
CA PHE A 340 15.31 -20.64 1.91
C PHE A 340 15.99 -21.34 3.08
N HIS A 341 15.17 -21.72 4.06
CA HIS A 341 15.59 -22.43 5.26
C HIS A 341 14.73 -23.68 5.52
N LYS A 342 15.33 -24.72 6.12
CA LYS A 342 14.70 -26.05 6.32
C LYS A 342 13.31 -26.00 6.94
N TYR A 343 13.09 -25.09 7.89
CA TYR A 343 11.81 -25.01 8.59
C TYR A 343 10.70 -24.36 7.74
N ASN A 344 11.04 -23.39 6.89
CA ASN A 344 10.08 -22.81 5.95
C ASN A 344 9.68 -23.86 4.91
N PHE A 345 10.65 -24.61 4.39
CA PHE A 345 10.37 -25.74 3.49
C PHE A 345 9.41 -26.75 4.11
N LYS A 346 9.66 -27.17 5.36
CA LYS A 346 8.77 -28.12 6.07
C LYS A 346 7.33 -27.61 6.17
N ALA A 347 7.15 -26.31 6.35
CA ALA A 347 5.82 -25.73 6.41
C ALA A 347 5.12 -25.60 5.07
N ILE A 348 5.82 -25.21 4.01
CA ILE A 348 5.21 -25.20 2.68
C ILE A 348 4.79 -26.63 2.33
N VAL A 349 5.65 -27.63 2.62
CA VAL A 349 5.30 -29.05 2.45
C VAL A 349 3.97 -29.37 3.13
N MET A 350 3.76 -28.91 4.36
CA MET A 350 2.48 -29.15 5.04
C MET A 350 1.33 -28.42 4.38
N LEU A 351 1.48 -27.15 4.04
CA LEU A 351 0.44 -26.41 3.32
C LEU A 351 0.07 -27.11 2.01
N LEU A 352 1.06 -27.63 1.27
CA LEU A 352 0.85 -28.41 0.05
C LEU A 352 0.08 -29.72 0.29
N ARG A 353 0.34 -30.43 1.40
CA ARG A 353 -0.44 -31.64 1.76
C ARG A 353 -1.92 -31.33 1.99
N HIS A 354 -2.23 -30.12 2.43
CA HIS A 354 -3.59 -29.65 2.71
C HIS A 354 -4.22 -28.88 1.52
N ALA A 355 -3.48 -28.64 0.44
CA ALA A 355 -3.93 -27.92 -0.76
C ALA A 355 -4.03 -28.86 -1.98
N LEU A 356 -5.00 -29.78 -1.95
CA LEU A 356 -5.12 -30.85 -2.95
C LEU A 356 -5.55 -30.38 -4.35
N ALA A 357 -6.18 -29.20 -4.44
CA ALA A 357 -6.62 -28.58 -5.69
C ALA A 357 -5.57 -27.66 -6.33
N LEU A 358 -4.35 -27.62 -5.80
CA LEU A 358 -3.31 -26.70 -6.26
C LEU A 358 -2.93 -26.95 -7.73
N GLU A 359 -3.01 -25.91 -8.55
CA GLU A 359 -2.66 -25.93 -9.98
C GLU A 359 -1.33 -25.23 -10.26
N SER A 360 -1.02 -24.19 -9.49
CA SER A 360 0.16 -23.33 -9.65
C SER A 360 0.84 -23.03 -8.31
N LEU A 361 2.14 -23.28 -8.25
CA LEU A 361 3.00 -22.90 -7.13
C LEU A 361 4.10 -21.95 -7.61
N LYS A 362 4.21 -20.76 -7.03
CA LYS A 362 5.33 -19.85 -7.25
C LYS A 362 6.14 -19.70 -5.97
N LEU A 363 7.43 -20.00 -6.04
CA LEU A 363 8.37 -19.79 -4.95
C LEU A 363 9.34 -18.66 -5.31
N ILE A 364 9.41 -17.65 -4.45
CA ILE A 364 10.31 -16.51 -4.58
C ILE A 364 11.31 -16.55 -3.43
N HIS A 365 12.58 -16.74 -3.76
CA HIS A 365 13.63 -16.70 -2.76
C HIS A 365 14.04 -15.25 -2.48
N LYS A 366 13.89 -14.83 -1.24
CA LYS A 366 14.43 -13.57 -0.73
C LYS A 366 15.77 -13.87 -0.06
N VAL A 367 16.86 -13.28 -0.56
CA VAL A 367 18.20 -13.50 0.01
C VAL A 367 18.30 -12.78 1.35
N SER A 368 18.55 -13.55 2.41
CA SER A 368 19.00 -13.02 3.70
C SER A 368 20.51 -12.80 3.66
N LEU A 369 20.99 -11.75 4.34
CA LEU A 369 22.42 -11.47 4.53
C LEU A 369 23.10 -12.54 5.41
N SER A 370 22.33 -13.38 6.11
CA SER A 370 22.79 -14.47 6.97
C SER A 370 22.84 -15.83 6.24
N LYS A 371 24.00 -16.49 6.37
CA LYS A 371 24.52 -17.69 5.67
C LYS A 371 23.48 -18.79 5.36
N SER A 372 23.10 -18.94 4.09
CA SER A 372 22.34 -20.08 3.56
C SER A 372 23.24 -21.32 3.40
N ARG A 373 23.17 -22.29 4.33
CA ARG A 373 23.97 -23.54 4.27
C ARG A 373 23.16 -24.85 4.24
N THR A 374 21.82 -24.84 4.13
CA THR A 374 21.01 -26.05 4.42
C THR A 374 19.93 -26.45 3.41
N CYS A 375 19.97 -25.99 2.15
CA CYS A 375 18.93 -26.34 1.17
C CYS A 375 19.05 -27.73 0.54
N ALA A 376 20.26 -28.22 0.25
CA ALA A 376 20.46 -29.36 -0.66
C ALA A 376 19.79 -30.67 -0.21
N ARG A 377 19.70 -30.95 1.11
CA ARG A 377 19.11 -32.20 1.62
C ARG A 377 17.57 -32.26 1.51
N PHE A 378 16.87 -31.13 1.62
CA PHE A 378 15.39 -31.11 1.65
C PHE A 378 14.75 -31.18 0.25
N VAL A 379 15.53 -30.92 -0.80
CA VAL A 379 15.05 -30.92 -2.19
C VAL A 379 14.63 -32.32 -2.64
N ASN A 380 15.29 -33.35 -2.13
CA ASN A 380 14.99 -34.74 -2.50
C ASN A 380 13.65 -35.22 -1.91
N ASP A 381 13.30 -34.79 -0.70
CA ASP A 381 12.03 -35.13 -0.05
C ASP A 381 10.82 -34.42 -0.68
N TRP A 382 11.04 -33.25 -1.29
CA TRP A 382 9.98 -32.42 -1.84
C TRP A 382 9.17 -33.09 -2.96
N ARG A 383 9.82 -33.96 -3.75
CA ARG A 383 9.23 -34.57 -4.97
C ARG A 383 8.03 -35.46 -4.67
N SER A 384 8.06 -36.24 -3.59
CA SER A 384 6.95 -37.10 -3.19
C SER A 384 5.79 -36.34 -2.53
N MET A 385 5.98 -35.04 -2.27
CA MET A 385 5.09 -34.24 -1.43
C MET A 385 4.31 -33.17 -2.20
N LEU A 386 4.61 -32.97 -3.50
CA LEU A 386 3.79 -32.13 -4.37
C LEU A 386 2.44 -32.81 -4.61
N PRO A 387 1.31 -32.08 -4.56
CA PRO A 387 0.02 -32.61 -4.96
C PRO A 387 0.11 -33.15 -6.39
N ARG A 388 -0.45 -34.34 -6.66
CA ARG A 388 -0.47 -34.94 -8.00
C ARG A 388 -1.07 -34.01 -9.06
N ASN A 389 -1.91 -33.06 -8.62
CA ASN A 389 -2.62 -32.10 -9.46
C ASN A 389 -1.82 -30.82 -9.75
N ALA A 390 -0.67 -30.60 -9.11
CA ALA A 390 0.14 -29.42 -9.32
C ALA A 390 0.76 -29.44 -10.72
N ARG A 391 0.20 -28.64 -11.64
CA ARG A 391 0.60 -28.62 -13.06
C ARG A 391 1.77 -27.69 -13.35
N ARG A 392 1.92 -26.61 -12.57
CA ARG A 392 2.88 -25.55 -12.83
C ARG A 392 3.62 -25.16 -11.57
N VAL A 393 4.93 -25.29 -11.57
CA VAL A 393 5.81 -24.82 -10.48
C VAL A 393 6.77 -23.80 -11.04
N PHE A 394 6.66 -22.56 -10.57
CA PHE A 394 7.50 -21.44 -10.93
C PHE A 394 8.48 -21.11 -9.81
N TYR A 395 9.67 -20.73 -10.21
CA TYR A 395 10.73 -20.36 -9.30
C TYR A 395 11.37 -19.05 -9.73
N THR A 396 11.56 -18.14 -8.77
CA THR A 396 12.28 -16.88 -9.00
C THR A 396 13.28 -16.70 -7.87
N ASN A 397 14.56 -16.58 -8.20
CA ASN A 397 15.61 -16.28 -7.23
C ASN A 397 16.17 -14.90 -7.53
N LEU A 398 16.12 -14.01 -6.53
CA LEU A 398 16.60 -12.64 -6.68
C LEU A 398 18.14 -12.54 -6.62
N HIS A 399 18.88 -13.59 -6.19
CA HIS A 399 20.34 -13.68 -6.41
C HIS A 399 20.82 -15.15 -6.45
N LEU A 400 21.53 -15.52 -7.53
CA LEU A 400 22.02 -16.87 -7.79
C LEU A 400 23.19 -17.27 -6.87
N GLY A 401 22.91 -18.07 -5.84
CA GLY A 401 23.91 -18.88 -5.12
C GLY A 401 24.03 -20.29 -5.71
N GLN A 402 25.17 -20.97 -5.51
CA GLN A 402 25.48 -22.30 -6.08
C GLN A 402 24.44 -23.38 -5.73
N HIS A 403 23.87 -23.34 -4.52
CA HIS A 403 22.82 -24.26 -4.06
C HIS A 403 21.45 -24.06 -4.75
N SER A 404 21.17 -22.87 -5.28
CA SER A 404 19.94 -22.62 -6.04
C SER A 404 19.96 -23.34 -7.40
N LYS A 405 21.14 -23.52 -8.01
CA LYS A 405 21.30 -24.24 -9.27
C LYS A 405 21.04 -25.75 -9.13
N GLU A 406 21.46 -26.37 -8.02
CA GLU A 406 21.14 -27.78 -7.72
C GLU A 406 19.64 -27.98 -7.45
N PHE A 407 19.01 -27.07 -6.70
CA PHE A 407 17.56 -27.06 -6.48
C PHE A 407 16.80 -26.99 -7.81
N MET A 408 17.20 -26.07 -8.70
CA MET A 408 16.58 -25.88 -10.01
C MET A 408 16.72 -27.09 -10.93
N LYS A 409 17.88 -27.77 -10.94
CA LYS A 409 18.08 -29.02 -11.69
C LYS A 409 17.16 -30.15 -11.22
N LEU A 410 16.83 -30.20 -9.93
CA LEU A 410 15.97 -31.23 -9.35
C LEU A 410 14.48 -30.98 -9.64
N VAL A 411 14.01 -29.72 -9.61
CA VAL A 411 12.61 -29.36 -9.89
C VAL A 411 12.30 -29.39 -11.39
N GLY A 412 13.23 -28.96 -12.24
CA GLY A 412 13.05 -28.90 -13.70
C GLY A 412 12.78 -30.24 -14.40
N LYS A 413 13.06 -31.37 -13.74
CA LYS A 413 12.83 -32.71 -14.30
C LYS A 413 11.37 -33.21 -14.21
N GLN A 414 10.44 -32.52 -13.52
CA GLN A 414 9.16 -33.12 -13.12
C GLN A 414 7.89 -32.29 -13.37
N CYS A 415 7.97 -31.04 -13.82
CA CYS A 415 6.81 -30.22 -14.22
C CYS A 415 7.16 -29.43 -15.48
N SER A 416 6.16 -28.95 -16.24
CA SER A 416 6.35 -27.95 -17.31
C SER A 416 6.84 -26.64 -16.67
N THR A 417 8.13 -26.62 -16.39
CA THR A 417 8.83 -25.56 -15.67
C THR A 417 9.19 -24.50 -16.69
N GLN A 418 8.37 -23.45 -16.78
CA GLN A 418 8.85 -22.20 -17.37
C GLN A 418 9.70 -21.50 -16.33
N VAL A 419 11.00 -21.76 -16.39
CA VAL A 419 12.02 -20.99 -15.66
C VAL A 419 12.10 -19.63 -16.34
N VAL A 420 11.48 -18.62 -15.74
CA VAL A 420 11.63 -17.23 -16.19
C VAL A 420 12.73 -16.60 -15.35
N GLU A 421 13.97 -16.71 -15.81
CA GLU A 421 15.08 -15.88 -15.31
C GLU A 421 14.84 -14.44 -15.78
N ARG A 422 14.39 -13.56 -14.87
CA ARG A 422 14.44 -12.12 -15.11
C ARG A 422 15.68 -11.56 -14.44
N HIS A 423 16.66 -11.18 -15.26
CA HIS A 423 17.76 -10.30 -14.86
C HIS A 423 17.27 -8.85 -14.95
N HIS A 424 17.27 -8.13 -13.84
CA HIS A 424 17.21 -6.67 -13.81
C HIS A 424 18.32 -6.16 -12.89
#